data_AF-A0A4Q6B9C5-F1
#
_entry.id   AF-A0A4Q6B9C5-F1
#
_cell.length_a   1.000
_cell.length_b   1.000
_cell.length_c   1.000
_cell.angle_alpha   90.00
_cell.angle_beta   90.00
_cell.angle_gamma   90.00
#
_symmetry.space_group_name_H-M   'P 1'
#
loop_
_entity.id
_entity.type
_entity.pdbx_description
1 polymer ?
#
loop_
_entity_poly.entity_id
_entity_poly.type
_entity_poly.pdbx_seq_one_letter_code
_entity_poly.pdbx_strand_id
1 'polypeptide(L)'
;MMLFGFRIKKRRLSNLLLEPLLQTKIGIYCIAMSLIFMAVVGLILYQNLGNLFDLFFELTDGRVKLHGVIAAYLQNIQALLFLATLAYIIGTIIVSIVYTHRLVGPTIAFKRHLDAIKEGDFAHRTVLRKGDAFQEVATRLNEVSELLETKKT
;
A
#
# COMPACT_ATOMS: atom_id res chain seq x y z
N MET A 1 -38.70 7.96 30.99
CA MET A 1 -37.34 7.40 30.97
C MET A 1 -37.29 6.29 29.93
N MET A 2 -37.02 6.63 28.66
CA MET A 2 -36.93 5.67 27.55
C MET A 2 -35.47 5.56 27.09
N LEU A 3 -34.97 4.33 27.13
CA LEU A 3 -33.60 3.95 26.82
C LEU A 3 -33.34 4.04 25.31
N PHE A 4 -32.37 4.87 24.91
CA PHE A 4 -31.84 4.91 23.55
C PHE A 4 -30.95 3.68 23.32
N GLY A 5 -31.48 2.68 22.63
CA GLY A 5 -30.72 1.51 22.18
C GLY A 5 -29.83 1.86 20.98
N PHE A 6 -28.56 2.14 21.20
CA PHE A 6 -27.56 2.22 20.13
C PHE A 6 -27.31 0.82 19.54
N ARG A 7 -27.98 0.51 18.44
CA ARG A 7 -27.78 -0.71 17.66
C ARG A 7 -26.48 -0.57 16.85
N ILE A 8 -25.35 -0.99 17.41
CA ILE A 8 -24.05 -0.99 16.70
C ILE A 8 -24.13 -1.99 15.54
N LYS A 9 -24.21 -1.47 14.32
CA LYS A 9 -24.24 -2.25 13.07
C LYS A 9 -22.89 -2.95 12.91
N LYS A 10 -22.86 -4.28 13.11
CA LYS A 10 -21.70 -5.15 12.90
C LYS A 10 -21.19 -5.00 11.46
N ARG A 11 -20.14 -4.20 11.24
CA ARG A 11 -19.54 -4.01 9.91
C ARG A 11 -18.91 -5.34 9.48
N ARG A 12 -19.49 -6.01 8.48
CA ARG A 12 -18.92 -7.23 7.89
C ARG A 12 -17.61 -6.86 7.19
N LEU A 13 -16.51 -7.54 7.52
CA LEU A 13 -15.20 -7.39 6.88
C LEU A 13 -15.26 -7.53 5.34
N SER A 14 -16.25 -8.25 4.82
CA SER A 14 -16.47 -8.40 3.38
C SER A 14 -16.84 -7.09 2.67
N ASN A 15 -17.43 -6.10 3.35
CA ASN A 15 -17.71 -4.80 2.75
C ASN A 15 -16.47 -3.89 2.66
N LEU A 16 -15.33 -4.30 3.26
CA LEU A 16 -14.09 -3.55 3.14
C LEU A 16 -13.33 -3.87 1.84
N LEU A 17 -13.66 -4.99 1.18
CA LEU A 17 -12.91 -5.54 0.04
C LEU A 17 -13.70 -5.62 -1.27
N LEU A 18 -14.99 -5.26 -1.28
CA LEU A 18 -15.88 -5.50 -2.43
C LEU A 18 -15.93 -4.36 -3.48
N GLU A 19 -15.48 -3.13 -3.16
CA GLU A 19 -15.08 -2.11 -4.16
C GLU A 19 -13.96 -1.24 -3.53
N PRO A 20 -12.73 -1.15 -4.09
CA PRO A 20 -12.48 -0.57 -5.42
C PRO A 20 -11.42 -1.33 -6.27
N LEU A 21 -11.79 -1.75 -7.48
CA LEU A 21 -10.87 -2.41 -8.45
C LEU A 21 -9.64 -1.56 -8.83
N LEU A 22 -9.64 -0.25 -8.57
CA LEU A 22 -8.49 0.63 -8.79
C LEU A 22 -7.41 0.46 -7.70
N GLN A 23 -7.83 0.18 -6.45
CA GLN A 23 -6.94 0.06 -5.30
C GLN A 23 -6.10 -1.21 -5.35
N THR A 24 -6.70 -2.31 -5.80
CA THR A 24 -5.98 -3.57 -6.04
C THR A 24 -4.99 -3.46 -7.19
N LYS A 25 -5.33 -2.74 -8.27
CA LYS A 25 -4.42 -2.58 -9.43
C LYS A 25 -3.12 -1.86 -9.05
N ILE A 26 -3.19 -0.68 -8.44
CA ILE A 26 -1.99 0.09 -8.05
C ILE A 26 -1.13 -0.69 -7.05
N GLY A 27 -1.77 -1.28 -6.03
CA GLY A 27 -1.06 -2.08 -5.03
C GLY A 27 -0.38 -3.31 -5.62
N ILE A 28 -1.04 -4.01 -6.54
CA ILE A 28 -0.45 -5.16 -7.25
C ILE A 28 0.76 -4.73 -8.07
N TYR A 29 0.72 -3.60 -8.79
CA TYR A 29 1.87 -3.10 -9.53
C TYR A 29 3.06 -2.77 -8.61
N CYS A 30 2.82 -2.11 -7.47
CA CYS A 30 3.87 -1.80 -6.50
C CYS A 30 4.51 -3.07 -5.91
N ILE A 31 3.70 -4.08 -5.56
CA ILE A 31 4.18 -5.36 -5.05
C ILE A 31 4.97 -6.10 -6.13
N ALA A 32 4.43 -6.20 -7.35
CA ALA A 32 5.09 -6.86 -8.47
C ALA A 32 6.45 -6.22 -8.79
N MET A 33 6.50 -4.89 -8.88
CA MET A 33 7.76 -4.16 -9.08
C MET A 33 8.77 -4.40 -7.97
N SER A 34 8.31 -4.45 -6.71
CA SER A 34 9.20 -4.71 -5.58
C SER A 34 9.73 -6.14 -5.57
N LEU A 35 8.91 -7.13 -5.96
CA LEU A 35 9.32 -8.52 -6.09
C LEU A 35 10.34 -8.70 -7.22
N ILE A 36 10.13 -8.02 -8.35
CA ILE A 36 11.10 -8.01 -9.46
C ILE A 36 12.43 -7.41 -9.00
N PHE A 37 12.39 -6.25 -8.34
CA PHE A 37 13.60 -5.62 -7.80
C PHE A 37 14.33 -6.53 -6.80
N MET A 38 13.60 -7.16 -5.88
CA MET A 38 14.16 -8.12 -4.92
C MET A 38 14.82 -9.31 -5.63
N ALA A 39 14.16 -9.88 -6.65
CA ALA A 39 14.68 -11.01 -7.40
C ALA A 39 15.97 -10.63 -8.14
N VAL A 40 16.02 -9.45 -8.76
CA VAL A 40 17.22 -8.94 -9.44
C VAL A 40 18.36 -8.74 -8.45
N VAL A 41 18.12 -8.06 -7.33
CA VAL A 41 19.15 -7.86 -6.29
C VAL A 41 19.63 -9.19 -5.71
N GLY A 42 18.71 -10.12 -5.41
CA GLY A 42 19.04 -11.44 -4.90
C GLY A 42 19.90 -12.26 -5.86
N LEU A 43 19.59 -12.20 -7.16
CA LEU A 43 20.37 -12.88 -8.20
C LEU A 43 21.78 -12.27 -8.32
N ILE A 44 21.89 -10.94 -8.33
CA ILE A 44 23.18 -10.23 -8.34
C ILE A 44 24.02 -10.65 -7.12
N LEU A 45 23.43 -10.62 -5.92
CA LEU A 45 24.15 -11.01 -4.70
C LEU A 45 24.59 -12.47 -4.73
N TYR A 46 23.73 -13.38 -5.18
CA TYR A 46 24.05 -14.80 -5.29
C TYR A 46 25.24 -15.05 -6.24
N GLN A 47 25.23 -14.42 -7.42
CA GLN A 47 26.33 -14.51 -8.38
C GLN A 47 27.63 -13.92 -7.83
N ASN A 48 27.56 -12.74 -7.20
CA ASN A 48 28.75 -12.07 -6.66
C ASN A 48 29.37 -12.84 -5.49
N LEU A 49 28.54 -13.41 -4.59
CA LEU A 49 29.04 -14.28 -3.52
C LEU A 49 29.71 -15.53 -4.09
N GLY A 50 29.09 -16.20 -5.06
CA GLY A 50 29.67 -17.38 -5.72
C GLY A 50 31.05 -17.08 -6.31
N ASN A 51 31.16 -16.02 -7.12
CA ASN A 51 32.42 -15.60 -7.74
C ASN A 51 33.49 -15.25 -6.71
N LEU A 52 33.10 -14.55 -5.62
CA LEU A 52 34.02 -14.20 -4.55
C LEU A 52 34.55 -15.45 -3.85
N PHE A 53 33.70 -16.44 -3.60
CA PHE A 53 34.15 -17.70 -3.00
C PHE A 53 35.06 -18.51 -3.92
N ASP A 54 34.76 -18.59 -5.21
CA ASP A 54 35.62 -19.28 -6.18
C ASP A 54 37.04 -18.67 -6.21
N LEU A 55 37.14 -17.33 -6.19
CA LEU A 55 38.41 -16.60 -6.05
C LEU A 55 39.13 -16.93 -4.73
N PHE A 56 38.41 -16.96 -3.60
CA PHE A 56 39.00 -17.33 -2.31
C PHE A 56 39.53 -18.77 -2.29
N PHE A 57 38.84 -19.69 -2.95
CA PHE A 57 39.24 -21.10 -3.08
C PHE A 57 40.42 -21.30 -4.03
N GLU A 58 40.53 -20.51 -5.08
CA GLU A 58 41.70 -20.52 -5.97
C GLU A 58 42.96 -20.02 -5.26
N LEU A 59 42.81 -19.02 -4.37
CA LEU A 59 43.92 -18.41 -3.64
C LEU A 59 44.32 -19.16 -2.36
N THR A 60 43.46 -20.04 -1.83
CA THR A 60 43.69 -20.75 -0.56
C THR A 60 43.57 -22.27 -0.75
N ASP A 61 44.68 -22.99 -0.61
CA ASP A 61 44.82 -24.46 -0.81
C ASP A 61 44.01 -25.35 0.18
N GLY A 62 43.10 -24.76 0.98
CA GLY A 62 42.35 -25.39 2.06
C GLY A 62 40.99 -25.95 1.65
N ARG A 63 40.94 -26.90 0.71
CA ARG A 63 39.69 -27.31 0.02
C ARG A 63 38.64 -28.09 0.84
N VAL A 64 39.02 -28.80 1.91
CA VAL A 64 38.15 -29.86 2.48
C VAL A 64 37.35 -29.43 3.72
N LYS A 65 37.86 -28.52 4.57
CA LYS A 65 37.14 -28.04 5.77
C LYS A 65 36.25 -26.82 5.53
N LEU A 66 36.49 -26.08 4.45
CA LEU A 66 35.84 -24.81 4.18
C LEU A 66 34.43 -24.98 3.59
N HIS A 67 34.19 -26.03 2.81
CA HIS A 67 32.88 -26.30 2.18
C HIS A 67 31.72 -26.43 3.17
N GLY A 68 31.89 -27.17 4.27
CA GLY A 68 30.82 -27.37 5.26
C GLY A 68 30.47 -26.08 6.02
N VAL A 69 31.47 -25.25 6.32
CA VAL A 69 31.28 -23.96 7.00
C VAL A 69 30.64 -22.95 6.05
N ILE A 70 31.08 -22.91 4.79
CA ILE A 70 30.51 -22.03 3.75
C ILE A 70 29.05 -22.42 3.48
N ALA A 71 28.74 -23.70 3.30
CA ALA A 71 27.37 -24.14 3.04
C ALA A 71 26.42 -23.76 4.20
N ALA A 72 26.87 -23.91 5.45
CA ALA A 72 26.11 -23.47 6.62
C ALA A 72 25.93 -21.94 6.67
N TYR A 73 26.96 -21.17 6.30
CA TYR A 73 26.90 -19.71 6.25
C TYR A 73 25.96 -19.20 5.14
N LEU A 74 26.01 -19.81 3.96
CA LEU A 74 25.10 -19.52 2.85
C LEU A 74 23.65 -19.86 3.20
N GLN A 75 23.39 -20.99 3.87
CA GLN A 75 22.05 -21.33 4.34
C GLN A 75 21.51 -20.31 5.35
N ASN A 76 22.35 -19.81 6.27
CA ASN A 76 21.96 -18.79 7.22
C ASN A 76 21.63 -17.45 6.52
N ILE A 77 22.52 -16.99 5.61
CA ILE A 77 22.27 -15.79 4.80
C ILE A 77 20.97 -15.93 4.00
N GLN A 78 20.73 -17.09 3.39
CA GLN A 78 19.52 -17.34 2.62
C GLN A 78 18.26 -17.27 3.51
N ALA A 79 18.30 -17.84 4.71
CA ALA A 79 17.20 -17.77 5.67
C ALA A 79 16.91 -16.32 6.10
N LEU A 80 17.95 -15.53 6.39
CA LEU A 80 17.82 -14.11 6.74
C LEU A 80 17.28 -13.28 5.58
N LEU A 81 17.74 -13.53 4.35
CA LEU A 81 17.23 -12.86 3.15
C LEU A 81 15.76 -13.19 2.91
N PHE A 82 15.35 -14.44 3.11
CA PHE A 82 13.95 -14.84 2.99
C PHE A 82 13.07 -14.16 4.04
N LEU A 83 13.54 -14.10 5.30
CA LEU A 83 12.81 -13.44 6.38
C LEU A 83 12.70 -11.93 6.16
N ALA A 84 13.78 -11.28 5.72
CA ALA A 84 13.79 -9.86 5.35
C ALA A 84 12.84 -9.59 4.16
N THR A 85 12.82 -10.49 3.17
CA THR A 85 11.91 -10.43 2.01
C THR A 85 10.45 -10.52 2.46
N LEU A 86 10.14 -11.47 3.33
CA LEU A 86 8.78 -11.65 3.84
C LEU A 86 8.32 -10.42 4.64
N ALA A 87 9.18 -9.90 5.53
CA ALA A 87 8.90 -8.67 6.29
C ALA A 87 8.67 -7.47 5.37
N TYR A 88 9.48 -7.31 4.33
CA TYR A 88 9.33 -6.26 3.34
C TYR A 88 8.00 -6.37 2.56
N ILE A 89 7.61 -7.57 2.12
CA ILE A 89 6.34 -7.81 1.42
C ILE A 89 5.16 -7.41 2.31
N ILE A 90 5.17 -7.85 3.58
CA ILE A 90 4.12 -7.52 4.55
C ILE A 90 4.06 -6.00 4.77
N GLY A 91 5.20 -5.34 4.97
CA GLY A 91 5.28 -3.89 5.13
C GLY A 91 4.73 -3.14 3.91
N THR A 92 5.09 -3.58 2.71
CA THR A 92 4.63 -3.00 1.45
C THR A 92 3.12 -3.15 1.28
N ILE A 93 2.55 -4.32 1.60
CA ILE A 93 1.10 -4.55 1.56
C ILE A 93 0.38 -3.58 2.51
N ILE A 94 0.87 -3.44 3.75
CA ILE A 94 0.27 -2.56 4.74
C ILE A 94 0.30 -1.10 4.25
N VAL A 95 1.47 -0.61 3.84
CA VAL A 95 1.63 0.77 3.33
C VAL A 95 0.75 1.00 2.12
N SER A 96 0.75 0.08 1.15
CA SER A 96 -0.07 0.17 -0.05
C SER A 96 -1.57 0.26 0.29
N ILE A 97 -2.08 -0.59 1.18
CA ILE A 97 -3.48 -0.55 1.60
C ILE A 97 -3.82 0.78 2.27
N VAL A 98 -2.99 1.24 3.21
CA VAL A 98 -3.24 2.47 3.97
C VAL A 98 -3.26 3.69 3.05
N TYR A 99 -2.26 3.85 2.19
CA TYR A 99 -2.18 5.00 1.29
C TYR A 99 -3.29 4.98 0.24
N THR A 100 -3.58 3.80 -0.32
CA THR A 100 -4.58 3.71 -1.37
C THR A 100 -5.99 3.97 -0.84
N HIS A 101 -6.31 3.55 0.39
CA HIS A 101 -7.58 3.93 1.02
C HIS A 101 -7.70 5.44 1.24
N ARG A 102 -6.62 6.10 1.67
CA ARG A 102 -6.58 7.56 1.85
C ARG A 102 -6.70 8.33 0.54
N LEU A 103 -6.27 7.74 -0.58
CA LEU A 103 -6.35 8.33 -1.91
C LEU A 103 -7.71 8.09 -2.57
N VAL A 104 -8.19 6.84 -2.59
CA VAL A 104 -9.44 6.46 -3.28
C VAL A 104 -10.67 6.82 -2.45
N GLY A 105 -10.59 6.80 -1.12
CA GLY A 105 -11.72 7.11 -0.22
C GLY A 105 -12.45 8.42 -0.54
N PRO A 106 -11.73 9.55 -0.74
CA PRO A 106 -12.32 10.85 -1.12
C PRO A 106 -13.18 10.84 -2.38
N THR A 107 -12.91 9.94 -3.34
CA THR A 107 -13.63 9.91 -4.63
C THR A 107 -15.13 9.65 -4.46
N ILE A 108 -15.53 8.86 -3.46
CA ILE A 108 -16.94 8.60 -3.16
C ILE A 108 -17.61 9.86 -2.60
N ALA A 109 -16.88 10.62 -1.77
CA ALA A 109 -17.38 11.88 -1.22
C ALA A 109 -17.57 12.93 -2.34
N PHE A 110 -16.63 13.02 -3.28
CA PHE A 110 -16.74 13.89 -4.45
C PHE A 110 -17.92 13.51 -5.33
N LYS A 111 -18.12 12.22 -5.61
CA LYS A 111 -19.29 11.76 -6.38
C LYS A 111 -20.60 12.19 -5.74
N ARG A 112 -20.74 11.98 -4.42
CA ARG A 112 -21.95 12.39 -3.68
C ARG A 112 -22.16 13.91 -3.71
N HIS A 113 -21.10 14.70 -3.61
CA HIS A 113 -21.19 16.16 -3.70
C HIS A 113 -21.68 16.59 -5.08
N LEU A 114 -21.08 16.04 -6.14
CA LEU A 114 -21.47 16.34 -7.52
C LEU A 114 -22.92 15.91 -7.81
N ASP A 115 -23.36 14.77 -7.27
CA ASP A 115 -24.74 14.32 -7.37
C ASP A 115 -25.69 15.30 -6.67
N ALA A 116 -25.35 15.81 -5.49
CA ALA A 116 -26.14 16.83 -4.78
C ALA A 116 -26.26 18.15 -5.57
N ILE A 117 -25.14 18.63 -6.15
CA ILE A 117 -25.15 19.82 -7.03
C ILE A 117 -26.06 19.58 -8.24
N LYS A 118 -26.01 18.39 -8.85
CA LYS A 118 -26.85 18.02 -9.99
C LYS A 118 -28.34 18.00 -9.63
N GLU A 119 -28.68 17.60 -8.41
CA GLU A 119 -30.05 17.62 -7.88
C GLU A 119 -30.50 19.02 -7.44
N GLY A 120 -29.62 20.03 -7.52
CA GLY A 120 -29.91 21.42 -7.17
C GLY A 120 -29.75 21.73 -5.67
N ASP A 121 -29.17 20.80 -4.89
CA ASP A 121 -28.75 21.02 -3.52
C ASP A 121 -27.35 21.66 -3.50
N PHE A 122 -27.34 22.99 -3.50
CA PHE A 122 -26.11 23.77 -3.37
C PHE A 122 -25.71 24.01 -1.92
N ALA A 123 -26.49 23.58 -0.92
CA ALA A 123 -26.14 23.67 0.50
C ALA A 123 -25.24 22.51 0.96
N HIS A 124 -25.11 21.45 0.14
CA HIS A 124 -24.22 20.33 0.42
C HIS A 124 -22.76 20.79 0.61
N ARG A 125 -22.08 20.25 1.62
CA ARG A 125 -20.65 20.48 1.88
C ARG A 125 -19.93 19.16 2.12
N THR A 126 -18.76 19.00 1.51
CA THR A 126 -17.90 17.83 1.66
C THR A 126 -16.75 18.14 2.61
N VAL A 127 -16.57 17.26 3.60
CA VAL A 127 -15.42 17.26 4.51
C VAL A 127 -14.76 15.89 4.46
N LEU A 128 -13.46 15.87 4.17
CA LEU A 128 -12.65 14.65 4.12
C LEU A 128 -12.01 14.37 5.49
N ARG A 129 -11.62 13.12 5.75
CA ARG A 129 -11.00 12.76 7.03
C ARG A 129 -9.57 13.30 7.10
N LYS A 130 -9.08 13.59 8.30
CA LYS A 130 -7.70 14.02 8.51
C LYS A 130 -6.72 12.97 7.94
N GLY A 131 -5.87 13.40 7.00
CA GLY A 131 -4.89 12.55 6.34
C GLY A 131 -5.38 11.84 5.07
N ASP A 132 -6.66 12.01 4.70
CA ASP A 132 -7.11 11.68 3.34
C ASP A 132 -6.49 12.65 2.33
N ALA A 133 -6.26 12.17 1.11
CA ALA A 133 -5.79 12.99 0.00
C ALA A 133 -6.88 13.99 -0.45
N PHE A 134 -6.48 14.96 -1.27
CA PHE A 134 -7.40 15.88 -1.97
C PHE A 134 -8.24 16.81 -1.06
N GLN A 135 -7.73 17.16 0.13
CA GLN A 135 -8.37 18.15 1.02
C GLN A 135 -8.66 19.47 0.29
N GLU A 136 -7.71 19.96 -0.51
CA GLU A 136 -7.90 21.18 -1.29
C GLU A 136 -9.05 21.06 -2.29
N VAL A 137 -9.20 19.91 -2.97
CA VAL A 137 -10.31 19.68 -3.91
C VAL A 137 -11.66 19.70 -3.19
N ALA A 138 -11.73 19.15 -1.98
CA ALA A 138 -12.94 19.23 -1.16
C ALA A 138 -13.29 20.70 -0.81
N THR A 139 -12.29 21.50 -0.45
CA THR A 139 -12.47 22.94 -0.21
C THR A 139 -12.97 23.65 -1.48
N ARG A 140 -12.35 23.40 -2.63
CA ARG A 140 -12.79 24.00 -3.91
C ARG A 140 -14.21 23.59 -4.29
N LEU A 141 -14.60 22.33 -4.05
CA LEU A 141 -15.99 21.88 -4.26
C LEU A 141 -16.99 22.64 -3.38
N ASN A 142 -16.63 22.89 -2.11
CA ASN A 142 -17.45 23.70 -1.21
C ASN A 142 -17.57 25.15 -1.68
N GLU A 143 -16.46 25.77 -2.11
CA GLU A 143 -16.44 27.13 -2.67
C GLU A 143 -17.37 27.22 -3.91
N VAL A 144 -17.32 26.24 -4.81
CA VAL A 144 -18.20 26.19 -5.98
C VAL A 144 -19.68 26.11 -5.59
N SER A 145 -20.02 25.26 -4.62
CA SER A 145 -21.40 25.18 -4.12
C SER A 145 -21.89 26.49 -3.53
N GLU A 146 -21.06 27.20 -2.78
CA GLU A 146 -21.37 28.53 -2.22
C GLU A 146 -21.61 29.58 -3.33
N LEU A 147 -20.78 29.58 -4.37
CA LEU A 147 -20.96 30.46 -5.53
C LEU A 147 -22.24 30.17 -6.32
N LEU A 148 -22.68 28.91 -6.38
CA LEU A 148 -23.92 28.53 -7.04
C LEU A 148 -25.15 28.88 -6.21
N GLU A 149 -25.06 28.72 -4.89
CA GLU A 149 -26.11 29.09 -3.93
C GLU A 149 -26.40 30.60 -3.96
N THR A 150 -25.35 31.42 -3.98
CA THR A 150 -25.47 32.88 -4.07
C THR A 150 -26.06 33.36 -5.41
N LYS A 151 -25.78 32.70 -6.54
CA LYS A 151 -26.33 33.06 -7.85
C LYS A 151 -27.79 32.65 -8.07
N LYS A 152 -28.29 31.66 -7.31
CA LYS A 152 -29.69 31.22 -7.37
C LYS A 152 -30.63 32.17 -6.63
N THR A 153 -30.08 32.95 -5.69
CA THR A 153 -30.80 33.94 -4.89
C THR A 153 -30.83 35.28 -5.60
#